data_AF-A0A9E1IKT5-F1
#
_entry.id   AF-A0A9E1IKT5-F1
#
_cell.length_a   1.000
_cell.length_b   1.000
_cell.length_c   1.000
_cell.angle_alpha   90.00
_cell.angle_beta   90.00
_cell.angle_gamma   90.00
#
_symmetry.space_group_name_H-M   'P 1'
#
loop_
_entity.id
_entity.type
_entity.pdbx_description
1 polymer ?
#
loop_
_entity_poly.entity_id
_entity_poly.type
_entity_poly.pdbx_seq_one_letter_code
_entity_poly.pdbx_strand_id
1 'polypeptide(L)'
;LNLRQVGQLARHMGAAEGDADSWWRSTLGLPGAVVGHIRAFKREQTMQPFTDDHLPPTSRQIFLLLQENGALSVHELATMMGVGHHAVVDHCEVLFAEDLIKTREEQSVVLLLCCEPTAA
;
A
#
# COMPACT_ATOMS: atom_id res chain seq x y z
N LEU A 1 -7.27 -13.95 -2.58
CA LEU A 1 -8.49 -13.70 -3.39
C LEU A 1 -8.20 -14.23 -4.79
N ASN A 2 -9.13 -14.99 -5.40
CA ASN A 2 -8.96 -15.36 -6.80
C ASN A 2 -9.40 -14.22 -7.72
N LEU A 3 -8.95 -14.24 -8.98
CA LEU A 3 -9.23 -13.17 -9.95
C LEU A 3 -10.74 -12.87 -10.10
N ARG A 4 -11.59 -13.90 -10.07
CA ARG A 4 -13.05 -13.74 -10.15
C ARG A 4 -13.60 -12.93 -8.96
N GLN A 5 -13.14 -13.23 -7.74
CA GLN A 5 -13.53 -12.49 -6.54
C GLN A 5 -13.05 -11.06 -6.59
N VAL A 6 -11.83 -10.81 -7.09
CA VAL A 6 -11.30 -9.46 -7.30
C VAL A 6 -12.16 -8.68 -8.30
N GLY A 7 -12.51 -9.28 -9.44
CA GLY A 7 -13.39 -8.66 -10.44
C GLY A 7 -14.81 -8.40 -9.94
N GLN A 8 -15.33 -9.21 -9.00
CA GLN A 8 -16.61 -8.93 -8.35
C GLN A 8 -16.51 -7.74 -7.40
N LEU A 9 -15.47 -7.68 -6.57
CA LEU A 9 -15.25 -6.60 -5.63
C LEU A 9 -14.97 -5.27 -6.34
N ALA A 10 -14.09 -5.27 -7.34
CA ALA A 10 -13.77 -4.12 -8.16
C ALA A 10 -15.04 -3.52 -8.82
N ARG A 11 -15.88 -4.37 -9.43
CA ARG A 11 -17.16 -3.93 -10.01
C ARG A 11 -18.12 -3.36 -8.97
N HIS A 12 -18.21 -3.96 -7.79
CA HIS A 12 -19.04 -3.42 -6.71
C HIS A 12 -18.59 -2.01 -6.29
N MET A 13 -17.29 -1.74 -6.39
CA MET A 13 -16.69 -0.45 -6.06
C MET A 13 -16.67 0.55 -7.23
N GLY A 14 -17.17 0.15 -8.41
CA GLY A 14 -17.27 1.01 -9.60
C GLY A 14 -16.05 1.00 -10.52
N ALA A 15 -15.12 0.06 -10.33
CA ALA A 15 -13.95 -0.13 -11.19
C ALA A 15 -14.26 -1.00 -12.41
N ALA A 16 -13.50 -0.80 -13.50
CA ALA A 16 -13.63 -1.60 -14.70
C ALA A 16 -12.99 -2.99 -14.51
N GLU A 17 -13.40 -3.96 -15.32
CA GLU A 17 -12.84 -5.32 -15.27
C GLU A 17 -11.35 -5.35 -15.63
N GLY A 18 -10.91 -4.45 -16.53
CA GLY A 18 -9.49 -4.28 -16.87
C GLY A 18 -8.64 -3.82 -15.69
N ASP A 19 -9.18 -2.95 -14.83
CA ASP A 19 -8.48 -2.49 -13.63
C ASP A 19 -8.29 -3.65 -12.65
N ALA A 20 -9.33 -4.47 -12.48
CA ALA A 20 -9.29 -5.64 -11.60
C ALA A 20 -8.24 -6.68 -12.01
N ASP A 21 -8.11 -6.98 -13.31
CA ASP A 21 -7.06 -7.88 -13.82
C ASP A 21 -5.67 -7.27 -13.63
N SER A 22 -5.51 -5.97 -13.92
CA SER A 22 -4.26 -5.25 -13.71
C SER A 22 -3.80 -5.31 -12.25
N TRP A 23 -4.67 -4.98 -11.30
CA TRP A 23 -4.37 -5.02 -9.86
C TRP A 23 -4.06 -6.42 -9.34
N TRP A 24 -4.78 -7.45 -9.82
CA TRP A 24 -4.51 -8.81 -9.41
C TRP A 24 -3.13 -9.28 -9.90
N ARG A 25 -2.75 -8.93 -11.13
CA ARG A 25 -1.45 -9.29 -11.70
C ARG A 25 -0.30 -8.52 -11.07
N SER A 26 -0.44 -7.20 -10.87
CA SER A 26 0.62 -6.35 -10.28
C SER A 26 0.98 -6.80 -8.87
N THR A 27 0.00 -7.32 -8.13
CA THR A 27 0.17 -7.76 -6.73
C THR A 27 0.39 -9.27 -6.59
N LEU A 28 0.52 -10.01 -7.70
CA LEU A 28 0.60 -11.48 -7.73
C LEU A 28 -0.55 -12.16 -6.93
N GLY A 29 -1.71 -11.50 -6.86
CA GLY A 29 -2.88 -11.98 -6.14
C GLY A 29 -2.86 -11.80 -4.62
N LEU A 30 -1.92 -11.01 -4.07
CA LEU A 30 -1.83 -10.72 -2.64
C LEU A 30 -3.12 -9.99 -2.18
N PRO A 31 -3.93 -10.59 -1.28
CA PRO A 31 -5.25 -10.04 -0.95
C PRO A 31 -5.20 -8.61 -0.39
N GLY A 32 -4.21 -8.33 0.48
CA GLY A 32 -4.07 -7.02 1.10
C GLY A 32 -3.77 -5.91 0.08
N ALA A 33 -2.87 -6.18 -0.86
CA ALA A 33 -2.47 -5.22 -1.88
C ALA A 33 -3.59 -5.01 -2.92
N VAL A 34 -4.32 -6.05 -3.32
CA VAL A 34 -5.52 -5.90 -4.15
C VAL A 34 -6.55 -4.96 -3.50
N VAL A 35 -6.82 -5.15 -2.20
CA VAL A 35 -7.72 -4.26 -1.46
C VAL A 35 -7.13 -2.86 -1.32
N GLY A 36 -5.80 -2.73 -1.29
CA GLY A 36 -5.10 -1.45 -1.39
C GLY A 36 -5.45 -0.69 -2.66
N HIS A 37 -5.28 -1.31 -3.83
CA HIS A 37 -5.63 -0.69 -5.12
C HIS A 37 -7.10 -0.27 -5.20
N ILE A 38 -8.01 -1.11 -4.70
CA ILE A 38 -9.44 -0.79 -4.67
C ILE A 38 -9.73 0.43 -3.79
N ARG A 39 -9.03 0.57 -2.66
CA ARG A 39 -9.15 1.74 -1.78
C ARG A 39 -8.56 2.99 -2.40
N ALA A 40 -7.38 2.90 -3.02
CA ALA A 40 -6.78 4.00 -3.77
C ALA A 40 -7.75 4.51 -4.85
N PHE A 41 -8.24 3.60 -5.69
CA PHE A 41 -9.23 3.89 -6.71
C PHE A 41 -10.49 4.59 -6.13
N LYS A 42 -11.01 4.09 -5.01
CA LYS A 42 -12.20 4.68 -4.40
C LYS A 42 -11.94 6.09 -3.86
N ARG A 43 -10.77 6.33 -3.26
CA ARG A 43 -10.38 7.67 -2.78
C ARG A 43 -10.25 8.65 -3.94
N GLU A 44 -9.61 8.25 -5.04
CA GLU A 44 -9.49 9.09 -6.24
C GLU A 44 -10.87 9.44 -6.81
N GLN A 45 -11.76 8.45 -6.97
CA GLN A 45 -13.11 8.71 -7.47
C GLN A 45 -13.94 9.63 -6.56
N THR A 46 -13.75 9.54 -5.26
CA THR A 46 -14.56 10.29 -4.28
C THR A 46 -13.91 11.60 -3.86
N MET A 47 -12.69 11.88 -4.32
CA MET A 47 -11.85 13.00 -3.87
C MET A 47 -11.71 13.06 -2.34
N GLN A 48 -11.81 11.92 -1.67
CA GLN A 48 -11.66 11.85 -0.22
C GLN A 48 -10.19 11.85 0.17
N PRO A 49 -9.83 12.59 1.24
CA PRO A 49 -8.48 12.52 1.79
C PRO A 49 -8.19 11.12 2.31
N PHE A 50 -6.92 10.74 2.31
CA PHE A 50 -6.48 9.51 2.95
C PHE A 50 -6.63 9.60 4.47
N THR A 51 -7.10 8.51 5.08
CA THR A 51 -7.05 8.27 6.52
C THR A 51 -6.42 6.91 6.78
N ASP A 52 -5.61 6.80 7.83
CA ASP A 52 -4.86 5.59 8.16
C ASP A 52 -5.70 4.54 8.91
N ASP A 53 -6.93 4.88 9.31
CA ASP A 53 -7.86 4.02 10.07
C ASP A 53 -8.20 2.69 9.38
N HIS A 54 -8.11 2.65 8.05
CA HIS A 54 -8.40 1.45 7.28
C HIS A 54 -7.17 0.59 7.02
N LEU A 55 -5.96 1.07 7.31
CA LEU A 55 -4.74 0.30 7.09
C LEU A 55 -4.68 -0.91 8.03
N PRO A 56 -4.18 -2.07 7.55
CA PRO A 56 -3.76 -3.14 8.44
C PRO A 56 -2.79 -2.62 9.52
N PRO A 57 -2.84 -3.09 10.77
CA PRO A 57 -2.04 -2.53 11.87
C PRO A 57 -0.54 -2.39 11.56
N THR A 58 0.05 -3.42 10.95
CA THR A 58 1.47 -3.41 10.57
C THR A 58 1.76 -2.46 9.41
N SER A 59 0.88 -2.37 8.40
CA SER A 59 1.00 -1.38 7.32
C SER A 59 0.88 0.05 7.87
N ARG A 60 -0.04 0.28 8.82
CA ARG A 60 -0.19 1.57 9.52
C ARG A 60 1.09 1.93 10.26
N GLN A 61 1.68 0.98 11.00
CA GLN A 61 2.93 1.21 11.72
C GLN A 61 4.08 1.60 10.77
N ILE A 62 4.23 0.91 9.63
CA ILE A 62 5.23 1.27 8.62
C ILE A 62 4.98 2.69 8.09
N PHE A 63 3.72 3.02 7.77
CA PHE A 63 3.35 4.36 7.31
C PHE A 63 3.73 5.45 8.33
N LEU A 64 3.42 5.25 9.61
CA LEU A 64 3.76 6.19 10.69
C LEU A 64 5.30 6.32 10.85
N LEU A 65 6.04 5.22 10.79
CA LEU A 65 7.51 5.26 10.84
C LEU A 65 8.11 6.06 9.68
N LEU A 66 7.55 5.90 8.48
CA LEU A 66 7.95 6.70 7.31
C LEU A 66 7.54 8.17 7.45
N GLN A 67 6.42 8.49 8.11
CA GLN A 67 6.04 9.88 8.39
C GLN A 67 7.04 10.54 9.37
N GLU A 68 7.47 9.81 10.40
CA GLU A 68 8.38 10.32 11.43
C GLU A 68 9.83 10.45 10.92
N ASN A 69 10.29 9.50 10.10
CA ASN A 69 11.70 9.39 9.70
C ASN A 69 11.95 9.78 8.24
N GLY A 70 10.89 9.99 7.45
CA GLY A 70 10.95 10.33 6.03
C GLY A 70 11.26 9.12 5.14
N ALA A 71 12.53 8.74 5.08
CA ALA A 71 13.04 7.72 4.15
C ALA A 71 13.64 6.55 4.94
N LEU A 72 13.11 5.34 4.76
CA LEU A 72 13.60 4.14 5.44
C LEU A 72 13.73 2.98 4.46
N SER A 73 14.78 2.19 4.62
CA SER A 73 14.92 0.89 3.97
C SER A 73 14.03 -0.17 4.63
N VAL A 74 13.74 -1.24 3.89
CA VAL A 74 13.04 -2.42 4.44
C VAL A 74 13.79 -3.01 5.65
N HIS A 75 15.12 -2.95 5.64
CA HIS A 75 15.95 -3.46 6.73
C HIS A 75 15.80 -2.63 8.02
N GLU A 76 15.78 -1.31 7.90
CA GLU A 76 15.57 -0.40 9.04
C GLU A 76 14.18 -0.61 9.64
N LEU A 77 13.14 -0.66 8.80
CA LEU A 77 11.77 -0.94 9.24
C LEU A 77 11.67 -2.28 9.99
N ALA A 78 12.25 -3.35 9.44
CA ALA A 78 12.26 -4.66 10.08
C ALA A 78 12.92 -4.62 11.47
N THR A 79 14.03 -3.89 11.57
CA THR A 79 14.79 -3.73 12.82
C THR A 79 14.00 -2.92 13.85
N MET A 80 13.41 -1.79 13.45
CA MET A 80 12.62 -0.91 14.33
C MET A 80 11.36 -1.59 14.85
N MET A 81 10.72 -2.41 14.02
CA MET A 81 9.48 -3.10 14.35
C MET A 81 9.70 -4.44 15.05
N GLY A 82 10.93 -4.99 15.02
CA GLY A 82 11.23 -6.32 15.56
C GLY A 82 10.52 -7.45 14.80
N VAL A 83 10.30 -7.28 13.49
CA VAL A 83 9.62 -8.26 12.63
C VAL A 83 10.54 -8.72 11.49
N GLY A 84 10.23 -9.86 10.88
CA GLY A 84 11.02 -10.37 9.75
C GLY A 84 10.85 -9.54 8.47
N HIS A 85 11.89 -9.47 7.63
CA HIS A 85 11.88 -8.71 6.37
C HIS A 85 10.70 -9.05 5.46
N HIS A 86 10.33 -10.34 5.35
CA HIS A 86 9.20 -10.77 4.52
C HIS A 86 7.88 -10.15 4.97
N ALA A 87 7.65 -10.02 6.29
CA ALA A 87 6.45 -9.37 6.80
C ALA A 87 6.43 -7.88 6.44
N VAL A 88 7.57 -7.20 6.54
CA VAL A 88 7.67 -5.79 6.12
C VAL A 88 7.36 -5.65 4.64
N VAL A 89 7.96 -6.48 3.78
CA VAL A 89 7.74 -6.44 2.33
C VAL A 89 6.26 -6.64 1.99
N ASP A 90 5.60 -7.65 2.55
CA ASP A 90 4.17 -7.89 2.31
C ASP A 90 3.31 -6.67 2.69
N HIS A 91 3.65 -5.99 3.79
CA HIS A 91 2.93 -4.80 4.22
C HIS A 91 3.30 -3.55 3.44
N CYS A 92 4.51 -3.46 2.88
CA CYS A 92 4.90 -2.44 1.93
C CYS A 92 4.12 -2.58 0.62
N GLU A 93 3.92 -3.80 0.10
CA GLU A 93 3.08 -4.04 -1.09
C GLU A 93 1.66 -3.49 -0.91
N VAL A 94 1.10 -3.58 0.30
CA VAL A 94 -0.20 -2.95 0.61
C VAL A 94 -0.13 -1.43 0.47
N LEU A 95 0.90 -0.80 1.03
CA LEU A 95 1.08 0.65 0.98
C LEU A 95 1.40 1.16 -0.44
N PHE A 96 2.13 0.37 -1.24
CA PHE A 96 2.36 0.63 -2.65
C PHE A 96 1.06 0.60 -3.44
N ALA A 97 0.26 -0.43 -3.23
CA ALA A 97 -1.03 -0.55 -3.90
C ALA A 97 -2.03 0.53 -3.47
N GLU A 98 -1.84 1.12 -2.28
CA GLU A 98 -2.60 2.28 -1.82
C GLU A 98 -2.02 3.63 -2.30
N ASP A 99 -1.00 3.65 -3.15
CA ASP A 99 -0.31 4.86 -3.61
C ASP A 99 0.24 5.75 -2.46
N LEU A 100 0.55 5.14 -1.31
CA LEU A 100 1.03 5.85 -0.12
C LEU A 100 2.55 5.94 -0.06
N ILE A 101 3.24 4.95 -0.64
CA ILE A 101 4.69 4.89 -0.67
C ILE A 101 5.22 4.65 -2.08
N LYS A 102 6.45 5.09 -2.32
CA LYS A 102 7.24 4.83 -3.53
C LYS A 102 8.62 4.32 -3.15
N THR A 103 9.25 3.56 -4.05
CA THR A 103 10.67 3.20 -3.93
C THR A 103 11.54 4.29 -4.55
N ARG A 104 12.72 4.49 -3.98
CA ARG A 104 13.85 5.12 -4.64
C ARG A 104 14.98 4.12 -4.74
N GLU A 105 15.52 3.96 -5.94
CA GLU A 105 16.74 3.18 -6.15
C GLU A 105 17.94 4.03 -5.76
N GLU A 106 18.52 3.72 -4.60
CA GLU A 106 19.87 4.16 -4.21
C GLU A 106 20.77 2.91 -4.10
N GLN A 107 21.76 2.91 -3.20
CA GLN A 107 22.55 1.70 -2.90
C GLN A 107 21.69 0.57 -2.29
N SER A 108 20.48 0.90 -1.82
CA SER A 108 19.45 -0.03 -1.38
C SER A 108 18.06 0.51 -1.77
N VAL A 109 17.04 -0.35 -1.74
CA VAL A 109 15.65 0.07 -1.95
C VAL A 109 15.18 0.85 -0.73
N VAL A 110 14.98 2.15 -0.90
CA VAL A 110 14.48 3.06 0.14
C VAL A 110 13.01 3.39 -0.13
N LEU A 111 12.20 3.33 0.91
CA LEU A 111 10.78 3.66 0.88
C LEU A 111 10.57 5.11 1.31
N LEU A 112 9.70 5.80 0.57
CA LEU A 112 9.36 7.21 0.76
C LEU A 112 7.85 7.37 0.69
N LEU A 113 7.29 8.31 1.44
CA LEU A 113 5.88 8.68 1.28
C LEU A 113 5.63 9.40 -0.06
N CYS A 114 4.48 9.14 -0.66
CA CYS A 114 4.03 9.82 -1.87
C CYS A 114 3.47 11.23 -1.57
N CYS A 115 2.96 11.44 -0.36
CA CYS A 115 2.46 12.73 0.09
C CYS A 115 3.43 13.31 1.13
N GLU A 116 3.75 14.60 1.04
CA GLU A 116 4.37 15.30 2.17
C GLU A 116 3.38 15.25 3.34
N PRO A 117 3.85 15.02 4.59
CA PRO A 117 2.97 15.14 5.74
C PRO A 117 2.43 16.56 5.74
N THR A 118 1.11 16.70 5.57
CA THR A 118 0.43 17.98 5.74
C THR A 118 0.73 18.44 7.16
N ALA A 119 1.60 19.44 7.32
CA ALA A 119 1.89 20.03 8.60
C ALA A 119 0.55 20.51 9.18
N ALA A 120 0.14 19.88 10.29
CA ALA A 120 -0.99 20.33 11.09
C ALA A 120 -0.63 21.61 11.84
#